data_AF-A0A6I0F9S9-F1
#
_entry.id   AF-A0A6I0F9S9-F1
#
_cell.length_a   1.000
_cell.length_b   1.000
_cell.length_c   1.000
_cell.angle_alpha   90.00
_cell.angle_beta   90.00
_cell.angle_gamma   90.00
#
_symmetry.space_group_name_H-M   'P 1'
#
loop_
_entity.id
_entity.type
_entity.pdbx_description
1 polymer ?
#
loop_
_entity_poly.entity_id
_entity_poly.type
_entity_poly.pdbx_seq_one_letter_code
_entity_poly.pdbx_strand_id
1 'polypeptide(L)'
;MELKGTQTEKNLWNAFAGESQTRNKYKYYCAVAEKEGFSEVANLFIANADEEEKHAKEILSFLNGVKDTKSNLRDAIQGEVYESHTLYKEYERVALEEGFKEIAMFFKELSKAEEEHEKAFKEALKRVLNT
;
A
#
# COMPACT_ATOMS: atom_id res chain seq x y z
N MET A 1 -2.63 -21.62 13.63
CA MET A 1 -3.12 -20.56 14.53
C MET A 1 -4.40 -20.02 13.93
N GLU A 2 -5.49 -19.93 14.69
CA GLU A 2 -6.77 -19.40 14.20
C GLU A 2 -6.88 -17.91 14.59
N LEU A 3 -6.51 -17.02 13.66
CA LEU A 3 -6.55 -15.57 13.89
C LEU A 3 -7.84 -14.92 13.39
N LYS A 4 -8.52 -15.54 12.43
CA LYS A 4 -9.64 -14.94 11.71
C LYS A 4 -10.77 -14.52 12.66
N GLY A 5 -11.17 -13.26 12.58
CA GLY A 5 -12.23 -12.66 13.40
C GLY A 5 -11.80 -12.22 14.80
N THR A 6 -10.55 -12.48 15.21
CA THR A 6 -10.05 -12.08 16.52
C THR A 6 -9.64 -10.59 16.55
N GLN A 7 -9.54 -10.02 17.75
CA GLN A 7 -8.93 -8.70 17.91
C GLN A 7 -7.44 -8.71 17.54
N THR A 8 -6.74 -9.82 17.72
CA THR A 8 -5.33 -9.97 17.34
C THR A 8 -5.12 -9.82 15.83
N GLU A 9 -5.99 -10.41 15.00
CA GLU A 9 -5.93 -10.21 13.55
C GLU A 9 -6.10 -8.73 13.16
N LYS A 10 -7.07 -8.03 13.76
CA LYS A 10 -7.26 -6.59 13.54
C LYS A 10 -6.02 -5.80 13.96
N ASN A 11 -5.42 -6.14 15.09
CA ASN A 11 -4.22 -5.49 15.57
C ASN A 11 -3.02 -5.73 14.62
N LEU A 12 -2.90 -6.93 14.05
CA LEU A 12 -1.87 -7.23 13.05
C LEU A 12 -2.07 -6.43 11.77
N TRP A 13 -3.30 -6.30 11.25
CA TRP A 13 -3.57 -5.44 10.09
C TRP A 13 -3.27 -3.97 10.37
N ASN A 14 -3.65 -3.47 11.55
CA ASN A 14 -3.32 -2.11 11.97
C ASN A 14 -1.80 -1.89 12.09
N ALA A 15 -1.09 -2.87 12.65
CA ALA A 15 0.37 -2.83 12.75
C ALA A 15 1.02 -2.82 11.36
N PHE A 16 0.58 -3.68 10.44
CA PHE A 16 1.05 -3.70 9.06
C PHE A 16 0.84 -2.35 8.36
N ALA A 17 -0.34 -1.74 8.52
CA ALA A 17 -0.62 -0.40 7.99
C ALA A 17 0.28 0.67 8.62
N GLY A 18 0.58 0.55 9.92
CA GLY A 18 1.51 1.43 10.63
C GLY A 18 2.94 1.34 10.07
N GLU A 19 3.51 0.14 10.02
CA GLU A 19 4.88 -0.06 9.53
C GLU A 19 5.05 0.35 8.07
N SER A 20 4.03 0.10 7.24
CA SER A 20 4.03 0.51 5.83
C SER A 20 4.05 2.03 5.66
N GLN A 21 3.29 2.77 6.49
CA GLN A 21 3.30 4.24 6.49
C GLN A 21 4.64 4.78 7.01
N THR A 22 5.18 4.19 8.09
CA THR A 22 6.45 4.61 8.69
C THR A 22 7.61 4.43 7.70
N ARG A 23 7.71 3.28 7.04
CA ARG A 23 8.69 3.01 5.98
C ARG A 23 8.70 4.10 4.91
N ASN A 24 7.53 4.44 4.36
CA ASN A 24 7.43 5.46 3.31
C ASN A 24 7.83 6.84 3.82
N LYS A 25 7.37 7.23 5.03
CA LYS A 25 7.76 8.51 5.65
C LYS A 25 9.27 8.61 5.85
N TYR A 26 9.91 7.58 6.39
CA TYR A 26 11.36 7.59 6.61
C TYR A 26 12.15 7.69 5.31
N LYS A 27 11.71 7.03 4.22
CA LYS A 27 12.32 7.24 2.90
C LYS A 27 12.21 8.69 2.42
N TYR A 28 11.07 9.34 2.66
CA TYR A 28 10.91 10.76 2.29
C TYR A 28 11.75 11.68 3.18
N TYR A 29 11.85 11.39 4.49
CA TYR A 29 12.67 12.16 5.42
C TYR A 29 14.17 12.01 5.12
N CYS A 30 14.61 10.82 4.69
CA CYS A 30 15.95 10.59 4.18
C CYS A 30 16.27 11.58 3.05
N ALA A 31 15.41 11.68 2.03
CA ALA A 31 15.62 12.58 0.89
C ALA A 31 15.70 14.06 1.31
N VAL A 32 14.94 14.48 2.35
CA VAL A 32 15.06 15.83 2.92
C VAL A 32 16.41 16.01 3.61
N ALA A 33 16.81 15.06 4.47
CA ALA A 33 18.08 15.13 5.20
C ALA A 33 19.30 15.14 4.27
N GLU A 34 19.26 14.38 3.16
CA GLU A 34 20.28 14.41 2.11
C GLU A 34 20.37 15.80 1.45
N LYS A 35 19.22 16.39 1.10
CA LYS A 35 19.16 17.73 0.48
C LYS A 35 19.70 18.82 1.41
N GLU A 36 19.54 18.66 2.72
CA GLU A 36 20.03 19.59 3.73
C GLU A 36 21.48 19.33 4.17
N GLY A 37 22.10 18.26 3.69
CA GLY A 37 23.50 17.91 4.00
C GLY A 37 23.70 17.14 5.31
N PHE A 38 22.63 16.62 5.92
CA PHE A 38 22.68 15.83 7.15
C PHE A 38 22.84 14.33 6.86
N SER A 39 23.99 13.95 6.29
CA SER A 39 24.22 12.57 5.82
C SER A 39 24.04 11.48 6.88
N GLU A 40 24.45 11.74 8.13
CA GLU A 40 24.26 10.77 9.23
C GLU A 40 22.77 10.56 9.57
N VAL A 41 21.97 11.63 9.52
CA VAL A 41 20.53 11.57 9.77
C VAL A 41 19.80 10.88 8.61
N ALA A 42 20.21 11.15 7.37
CA ALA A 42 19.71 10.45 6.20
C ALA A 42 19.95 8.93 6.30
N ASN A 43 21.18 8.54 6.66
CA ASN A 43 21.55 7.14 6.86
C ASN A 43 20.72 6.47 7.97
N LEU A 44 20.42 7.21 9.04
CA LEU A 44 19.54 6.71 10.11
C LEU A 44 18.11 6.49 9.60
N PHE A 45 17.56 7.42 8.82
CA PHE A 45 16.20 7.26 8.28
C PHE A 45 16.10 6.08 7.32
N ILE A 46 17.03 5.93 6.37
CA ILE A 46 16.96 4.83 5.41
C ILE A 46 17.17 3.46 6.08
N ALA A 47 18.09 3.38 7.06
CA ALA A 47 18.30 2.15 7.83
C ALA A 47 17.02 1.73 8.59
N ASN A 48 16.35 2.67 9.27
CA ASN A 48 15.09 2.38 9.94
C ASN A 48 13.97 2.04 8.94
N ALA A 49 13.91 2.67 7.76
CA ALA A 49 12.92 2.32 6.74
C ALA A 49 13.05 0.86 6.28
N ASP A 50 14.28 0.35 6.18
CA ASP A 50 14.56 -1.04 5.85
C ASP A 50 14.22 -2.00 7.02
N GLU A 51 14.29 -1.53 8.27
CA GLU A 51 13.82 -2.27 9.44
C GLU A 51 12.29 -2.36 9.47
N GLU A 52 11.56 -1.26 9.21
CA GLU A 52 10.10 -1.29 9.16
C GLU A 52 9.56 -2.17 8.03
N GLU A 53 10.29 -2.29 6.91
CA GLU A 53 9.98 -3.27 5.88
C GLU A 53 10.04 -4.72 6.40
N LYS A 54 11.03 -5.03 7.24
CA LYS A 54 11.16 -6.36 7.87
C LYS A 54 10.05 -6.59 8.88
N HIS A 55 9.71 -5.59 9.70
CA HIS A 55 8.57 -5.66 10.63
C HIS A 55 7.26 -5.92 9.87
N ALA A 56 6.96 -5.14 8.82
CA ALA A 56 5.78 -5.31 8.00
C ALA A 56 5.70 -6.72 7.38
N LYS A 57 6.84 -7.24 6.90
CA LYS A 57 6.93 -8.60 6.34
C LYS A 57 6.66 -9.69 7.37
N GLU A 58 7.22 -9.56 8.57
CA GLU A 58 6.98 -10.51 9.68
C GLU A 58 5.51 -10.50 10.08
N ILE A 59 4.89 -9.31 10.18
CA ILE A 59 3.47 -9.16 10.50
C ILE A 59 2.59 -9.87 9.45
N LEU A 60 2.86 -9.67 8.15
CA LEU A 60 2.13 -10.36 7.09
C LEU A 60 2.29 -11.88 7.14
N SER A 61 3.40 -12.39 7.68
CA SER A 61 3.61 -13.82 7.82
C SER A 61 2.59 -14.45 8.80
N PHE A 62 2.28 -13.77 9.91
CA PHE A 62 1.23 -14.21 10.84
C PHE A 62 -0.16 -14.18 10.19
N LEU A 63 -0.41 -13.20 9.31
CA LEU A 63 -1.67 -13.05 8.59
C LEU A 63 -1.81 -13.98 7.38
N ASN A 64 -0.76 -14.73 7.02
CA ASN A 64 -0.69 -15.49 5.76
C ASN A 64 -1.00 -14.60 4.54
N GLY A 65 -0.49 -13.36 4.57
CA GLY A 65 -0.76 -12.32 3.56
C GLY A 65 0.04 -12.47 2.28
N VAL A 66 1.13 -13.26 2.28
CA VAL A 66 1.94 -13.54 1.09
C VAL A 66 1.77 -15.00 0.70
N LYS A 67 1.25 -15.25 -0.50
CA LYS A 67 0.93 -16.59 -1.04
C LYS A 67 1.72 -16.86 -2.33
N ASP A 68 1.29 -17.85 -3.10
CA ASP A 68 1.82 -18.07 -4.46
C ASP A 68 1.46 -16.91 -5.41
N THR A 69 2.19 -16.80 -6.52
CA THR A 69 2.04 -15.73 -7.52
C THR A 69 0.61 -15.58 -8.03
N LYS A 70 -0.11 -16.69 -8.26
CA LYS A 70 -1.48 -16.67 -8.78
C LYS A 70 -2.45 -16.15 -7.73
N SER A 71 -2.27 -16.55 -6.47
CA SER A 71 -3.04 -16.03 -5.35
C SER A 71 -2.79 -14.54 -5.10
N ASN A 72 -1.52 -14.11 -5.12
CA ASN A 72 -1.15 -12.70 -4.93
C ASN A 72 -1.65 -11.81 -6.08
N LEU A 73 -1.61 -12.28 -7.33
CA LEU A 73 -2.16 -11.53 -8.47
C LEU A 73 -3.68 -11.34 -8.35
N ARG A 74 -4.41 -12.33 -7.83
CA ARG A 74 -5.86 -12.19 -7.60
C ARG A 74 -6.17 -11.22 -6.48
N ASP A 75 -5.38 -11.27 -5.41
CA ASP A 75 -5.49 -10.33 -4.29
C ASP A 75 -5.23 -8.89 -4.75
N ALA A 76 -4.14 -8.67 -5.50
CA ALA A 76 -3.83 -7.38 -6.11
C ALA A 76 -4.99 -6.88 -7.00
N ILE A 77 -5.48 -7.70 -7.94
CA ILE A 77 -6.61 -7.32 -8.80
C ILE A 77 -7.84 -6.93 -7.97
N GLN A 78 -8.13 -7.64 -6.87
CA GLN A 78 -9.25 -7.30 -6.01
C GLN A 78 -9.04 -5.95 -5.30
N GLY A 79 -7.82 -5.68 -4.83
CA GLY A 79 -7.43 -4.39 -4.27
C GLY A 79 -7.61 -3.25 -5.27
N GLU A 80 -6.99 -3.37 -6.45
CA GLU A 80 -7.07 -2.36 -7.52
C GLU A 80 -8.51 -2.08 -7.95
N VAL A 81 -9.36 -3.13 -8.05
CA VAL A 81 -10.78 -2.96 -8.38
C VAL A 81 -11.52 -2.20 -7.28
N TYR A 82 -11.27 -2.54 -6.02
CA TYR A 82 -11.91 -1.87 -4.91
C TYR A 82 -11.50 -0.39 -4.85
N GLU A 83 -10.20 -0.12 -5.01
CA GLU A 83 -9.64 1.22 -4.98
C GLU A 83 -10.17 2.10 -6.12
N SER A 84 -10.05 1.62 -7.37
CA SER A 84 -10.51 2.36 -8.55
C SER A 84 -12.03 2.51 -8.64
N HIS A 85 -12.81 1.43 -8.43
CA HIS A 85 -14.25 1.48 -8.72
C HIS A 85 -15.11 1.90 -7.53
N THR A 86 -14.56 1.89 -6.31
CA THR A 86 -15.32 2.17 -5.09
C THR A 86 -14.65 3.25 -4.24
N LEU A 87 -13.43 2.98 -3.75
CA LEU A 87 -12.80 3.80 -2.72
C LEU A 87 -12.51 5.23 -3.19
N TYR A 88 -11.76 5.37 -4.28
CA TYR A 88 -11.31 6.69 -4.73
C TYR A 88 -12.43 7.52 -5.36
N LYS A 89 -13.46 6.88 -5.94
CA LYS A 89 -14.67 7.59 -6.39
C LYS A 89 -15.45 8.18 -5.21
N GLU A 90 -15.55 7.45 -4.12
CA GLU A 90 -16.18 7.95 -2.90
C GLU A 90 -15.34 9.08 -2.26
N TYR A 91 -14.01 8.93 -2.24
CA TYR A 91 -13.13 9.97 -1.71
C TYR A 91 -13.14 11.24 -2.57
N GLU A 92 -13.18 11.12 -3.89
CA GLU A 92 -13.41 12.25 -4.81
C GLU A 92 -14.71 12.98 -4.46
N ARG A 93 -15.82 12.23 -4.30
CA ARG A 93 -17.14 12.79 -3.96
C ARG A 93 -17.10 13.56 -2.64
N VAL A 94 -16.58 12.96 -1.57
CA VAL A 94 -16.48 13.58 -0.25
C VAL A 94 -15.60 14.84 -0.31
N ALA A 95 -14.45 14.78 -0.98
CA ALA A 95 -13.58 15.94 -1.15
C ALA A 95 -14.26 17.09 -1.93
N LEU A 96 -15.10 16.79 -2.93
CA LEU A 96 -15.90 17.81 -3.62
C LEU A 96 -16.97 18.44 -2.72
N GLU A 97 -17.65 17.62 -1.91
CA GLU A 97 -18.69 18.08 -0.96
C GLU A 97 -18.12 19.00 0.11
N GLU A 98 -16.90 18.72 0.56
CA GLU A 98 -16.17 19.55 1.54
C GLU A 98 -15.44 20.75 0.90
N GLY A 99 -15.43 20.85 -0.43
CA GLY A 99 -14.83 21.97 -1.16
C GLY A 99 -13.35 21.83 -1.50
N PHE A 100 -12.73 20.67 -1.24
CA PHE A 100 -11.33 20.36 -1.53
C PHE A 100 -11.11 19.89 -2.98
N LYS A 101 -11.31 20.81 -3.94
CA LYS A 101 -11.27 20.49 -5.38
C LYS A 101 -9.96 19.87 -5.88
N GLU A 102 -8.82 20.32 -5.36
CA GLU A 102 -7.50 19.80 -5.75
C GLU A 102 -7.32 18.34 -5.29
N ILE A 103 -7.77 18.03 -4.06
CA ILE A 103 -7.73 16.68 -3.50
C ILE A 103 -8.71 15.76 -4.23
N ALA A 104 -9.90 16.26 -4.58
CA ALA A 104 -10.84 15.52 -5.40
C ALA A 104 -10.24 15.13 -6.77
N MET A 105 -9.59 16.08 -7.44
CA MET A 105 -8.91 15.81 -8.70
C MET A 105 -7.78 14.80 -8.54
N PHE A 106 -7.04 14.88 -7.43
CA PHE A 106 -6.03 13.88 -7.10
C PHE A 106 -6.64 12.47 -6.98
N PHE A 107 -7.73 12.30 -6.21
CA PHE A 107 -8.39 10.99 -6.10
C PHE A 107 -8.95 10.48 -7.42
N LYS A 108 -9.44 11.39 -8.28
CA LYS A 108 -9.88 11.04 -9.63
C LYS A 108 -8.73 10.49 -10.49
N GLU A 109 -7.58 11.15 -10.48
CA GLU A 109 -6.42 10.66 -11.23
C GLU A 109 -5.85 9.38 -10.63
N LEU A 110 -5.86 9.25 -9.30
CA LEU A 110 -5.45 8.02 -8.61
C LEU A 110 -6.35 6.85 -9.01
N SER A 111 -7.67 7.05 -9.03
CA SER A 111 -8.64 6.06 -9.53
C SER A 111 -8.31 5.56 -10.94
N LYS A 112 -7.86 6.43 -11.84
CA LYS A 112 -7.47 6.03 -13.21
C LYS A 112 -6.17 5.24 -13.23
N ALA A 113 -5.21 5.60 -12.38
CA ALA A 113 -3.96 4.86 -12.28
C ALA A 113 -4.20 3.42 -11.82
N GLU A 114 -5.06 3.24 -10.81
CA GLU A 114 -5.41 1.91 -10.31
C GLU A 114 -6.18 1.07 -11.36
N GLU A 115 -6.98 1.69 -12.24
CA GLU A 115 -7.59 0.97 -13.38
C GLU A 115 -6.53 0.43 -14.37
N GLU A 116 -5.39 1.11 -14.54
CA GLU A 116 -4.29 0.62 -15.37
C GLU A 116 -3.50 -0.50 -14.67
N HIS A 117 -3.30 -0.40 -13.35
CA HIS A 117 -2.72 -1.48 -12.56
C HIS A 117 -3.59 -2.74 -12.58
N GLU A 118 -4.91 -2.59 -12.44
CA GLU A 118 -5.89 -3.66 -12.57
C GLU A 118 -5.73 -4.41 -13.90
N LYS A 119 -5.65 -3.67 -15.02
CA LYS A 119 -5.44 -4.24 -16.36
C LYS A 119 -4.11 -4.99 -16.44
N ALA A 120 -3.03 -4.39 -15.96
CA ALA A 120 -1.70 -5.00 -15.96
C ALA A 120 -1.66 -6.32 -15.18
N PHE A 121 -2.24 -6.37 -13.99
CA PHE A 121 -2.30 -7.60 -13.19
C PHE A 121 -3.22 -8.66 -13.79
N LYS A 122 -4.35 -8.27 -14.41
CA LYS A 122 -5.20 -9.21 -15.18
C LYS A 122 -4.44 -9.87 -16.33
N GLU A 123 -3.67 -9.12 -17.10
CA GLU A 123 -2.83 -9.66 -18.17
C GLU A 123 -1.68 -10.53 -17.64
N ALA A 124 -1.07 -10.16 -16.51
CA ALA A 124 -0.09 -11.01 -15.83
C ALA A 124 -0.70 -12.34 -15.36
N LEU A 125 -1.90 -12.32 -14.77
CA LEU A 125 -2.59 -13.52 -14.32
C LEU A 125 -2.93 -14.46 -15.49
N LYS A 126 -3.40 -13.92 -16.62
CA LYS A 126 -3.64 -14.73 -17.83
C LYS A 126 -2.39 -15.46 -18.27
N ARG A 127 -1.23 -14.80 -18.27
CA ARG A 127 0.06 -15.43 -18.63
C ARG A 127 0.42 -16.55 -17.65
N VAL A 128 0.31 -16.33 -16.35
CA VAL A 128 0.60 -17.32 -15.30
C VAL A 128 -0.36 -18.52 -15.34
N LEU A 129 -1.59 -18.35 -15.85
CA LEU A 129 -2.55 -19.46 -15.99
C LEU A 129 -2.36 -20.28 -17.27
N ASN A 130 -1.69 -19.72 -18.27
CA ASN A 130 -1.43 -20.36 -19.55
C ASN A 130 -0.06 -21.06 -19.61
N THR A 131 0.71 -21.04 -18.51
CA THR A 131 1.94 -21.82 -18.29
C THR A 131 1.62 -23.12 -17.57
#